data_AF-A0A7V8ZCI2-F1
#
_entry.id   AF-A0A7V8ZCI2-F1
#
_cell.length_a   1.000
_cell.length_b   1.000
_cell.length_c   1.000
_cell.angle_alpha   90.00
_cell.angle_beta   90.00
_cell.angle_gamma   90.00
#
_symmetry.space_group_name_H-M   'P 1'
#
loop_
_entity.id
_entity.type
_entity.pdbx_description
1 polymer ?
#
loop_
_entity_poly.entity_id
_entity_poly.type
_entity_poly.pdbx_seq_one_letter_code
_entity_poly.pdbx_strand_id
1 'polypeptide(L)'
;PVDTHVFRVGTRLGLFRPKGSLEEAHDELLRLADPGDAYEVHVALIRHGRRTCGARSPDCPACPLRRMCPYGREALGLADR
;
A
#
# COMPACT_ATOMS: atom_id res chain seq x y z
N PRO A 1 -4.36 -2.49 13.83
CA PRO A 1 -5.62 -2.13 13.14
C PRO A 1 -5.31 -1.74 11.68
N VAL A 2 -6.20 -1.96 10.73
CA VAL A 2 -6.04 -1.53 9.33
C VAL A 2 -7.24 -0.65 8.96
N ASP A 3 -6.98 0.55 8.44
CA ASP A 3 -8.02 1.46 7.97
C ASP A 3 -8.10 1.47 6.42
N THR A 4 -8.97 2.30 5.87
CA THR A 4 -9.15 2.39 4.42
C THR A 4 -7.94 2.95 3.67
N HIS A 5 -7.05 3.70 4.34
CA HIS A 5 -5.78 4.15 3.75
C HIS A 5 -4.78 3.00 3.70
N VAL A 6 -4.56 2.35 4.84
CA VAL A 6 -3.64 1.22 4.96
C VAL A 6 -4.03 0.10 4.01
N PHE A 7 -5.32 -0.29 3.99
CA PHE A 7 -5.83 -1.31 3.09
C PHE A 7 -5.58 -0.94 1.62
N ARG A 8 -6.00 0.26 1.18
CA ARG A 8 -5.80 0.68 -0.22
C ARG A 8 -4.33 0.71 -0.62
N VAL A 9 -3.47 1.29 0.21
CA VAL A 9 -2.05 1.42 -0.10
C VAL A 9 -1.37 0.06 -0.13
N GLY A 10 -1.60 -0.78 0.89
CA GLY A 10 -1.03 -2.12 0.96
C GLY A 10 -1.47 -3.00 -0.20
N THR A 11 -2.76 -2.98 -0.58
CA THR A 11 -3.25 -3.70 -1.75
C THR A 11 -2.61 -3.22 -3.05
N ARG A 12 -2.45 -1.89 -3.26
CA ARG A 12 -1.77 -1.34 -4.45
C ARG A 12 -0.28 -1.67 -4.52
N LEU A 13 0.37 -1.76 -3.36
CA LEU A 13 1.76 -2.20 -3.23
C LEU A 13 1.92 -3.72 -3.40
N GLY A 14 0.82 -4.49 -3.45
CA GLY A 14 0.86 -5.95 -3.51
C GLY A 14 1.16 -6.62 -2.17
N LEU A 15 1.05 -5.88 -1.06
CA LEU A 15 1.24 -6.42 0.30
C LEU A 15 0.00 -7.18 0.78
N PHE A 16 -1.18 -6.73 0.37
CA PHE A 16 -2.45 -7.30 0.81
C PHE A 16 -3.24 -7.93 -0.32
N ARG A 17 -4.02 -8.97 0.00
CA ARG A 17 -4.89 -9.62 -0.98
C ARG A 17 -5.95 -8.63 -1.52
N PRO A 18 -6.07 -8.47 -2.85
CA PRO A 18 -7.18 -7.73 -3.42
C PRO A 18 -8.52 -8.35 -3.05
N LYS A 19 -9.48 -7.51 -2.63
CA LYS A 19 -10.83 -7.91 -2.14
C LYS A 19 -10.83 -8.71 -0.84
N GLY A 20 -9.72 -8.77 -0.10
CA GLY A 20 -9.71 -9.30 1.27
C GLY A 20 -10.45 -8.38 2.26
N SER A 21 -10.68 -8.88 3.48
CA SER A 21 -11.25 -8.08 4.58
C SER A 21 -10.18 -7.21 5.26
N LEU A 22 -10.62 -6.29 6.14
CA LEU A 22 -9.69 -5.48 6.94
C LEU A 22 -8.96 -6.33 8.00
N GLU A 23 -9.61 -7.37 8.51
CA GLU A 23 -9.03 -8.34 9.44
C GLU A 23 -7.95 -9.15 8.75
N GLU A 24 -8.21 -9.68 7.54
CA GLU A 24 -7.21 -10.40 6.76
C GLU A 24 -5.98 -9.52 6.47
N ALA A 25 -6.21 -8.26 6.06
CA ALA A 25 -5.13 -7.31 5.83
C ALA A 25 -4.36 -6.93 7.10
N HIS A 26 -5.02 -6.95 8.26
CA HIS A 26 -4.37 -6.74 9.54
C HIS A 26 -3.42 -7.89 9.87
N ASP A 27 -3.86 -9.13 9.66
CA ASP A 27 -3.03 -10.32 9.86
C ASP A 27 -1.87 -10.37 8.86
N GLU A 28 -2.10 -9.94 7.61
CA GLU A 28 -1.04 -9.76 6.60
C GLU A 28 -0.01 -8.71 7.02
N LEU A 29 -0.45 -7.56 7.53
CA LEU A 29 0.44 -6.52 8.03
C LEU A 29 1.31 -7.04 9.18
N LEU A 30 0.73 -7.74 10.15
CA LEU A 30 1.46 -8.31 11.29
C LEU A 30 2.45 -9.40 10.86
N ARG A 31 2.17 -10.13 9.77
CA ARG A 31 3.07 -11.15 9.22
C ARG A 31 4.24 -10.56 8.44
N LEU A 32 4.02 -9.41 7.79
CA LEU A 32 5.02 -8.76 6.95
C LEU A 32 5.94 -7.82 7.72
N ALA A 33 5.44 -7.21 8.80
CA ALA A 33 6.22 -6.31 9.64
C ALA A 33 7.06 -7.10 10.66
N ASP A 34 8.26 -6.62 10.94
CA ASP A 34 9.07 -7.15 12.03
C ASP A 34 8.39 -6.94 13.40
N PRO A 35 8.66 -7.81 14.39
CA PRO A 35 8.09 -7.67 15.73
C PRO A 35 8.42 -6.31 16.34
N GLY A 36 7.39 -5.49 16.57
CA GLY A 36 7.49 -4.13 17.12
C GLY A 36 7.27 -3.01 16.10
N ASP A 37 7.46 -3.28 14.81
CA ASP A 37 7.41 -2.23 13.77
C ASP A 37 6.03 -2.04 13.14
N ALA A 38 5.08 -2.96 13.41
CA ALA A 38 3.75 -2.95 12.81
C ALA A 38 3.02 -1.60 12.96
N TYR A 39 3.20 -0.91 14.09
CA TYR A 39 2.63 0.42 14.30
C TYR A 39 3.25 1.48 13.39
N GLU A 40 4.57 1.50 13.26
CA GLU A 40 5.25 2.46 12.39
C GLU A 40 4.94 2.19 10.91
N VAL A 41 4.88 0.92 10.50
CA VAL A 41 4.45 0.55 9.14
C VAL A 41 3.01 1.03 8.90
N HIS A 42 2.10 0.80 9.85
CA HIS A 42 0.72 1.29 9.77
C HIS A 42 0.66 2.82 9.57
N VAL A 43 1.37 3.58 10.41
CA VAL A 43 1.40 5.05 10.33
C VAL A 43 2.05 5.54 9.02
N ALA A 44 3.10 4.87 8.55
CA ALA A 44 3.77 5.18 7.28
C ALA A 44 2.80 4.99 6.10
N LEU A 45 2.02 3.90 6.08
CA LEU A 45 1.02 3.63 5.04
C LEU A 45 -0.12 4.67 5.06
N ILE A 46 -0.60 5.09 6.23
CA ILE A 46 -1.58 6.19 6.35
C ILE A 46 -1.01 7.48 5.76
N ARG A 47 0.19 7.88 6.20
CA ARG A 47 0.85 9.11 5.75
C ARG A 47 1.05 9.10 4.24
N HIS A 48 1.51 7.98 3.68
CA HIS A 48 1.68 7.81 2.25
C HIS A 48 0.36 7.85 1.49
N GLY A 49 -0.67 7.16 1.98
CA GLY A 49 -2.01 7.14 1.39
C GLY A 49 -2.70 8.50 1.39
N ARG A 50 -2.36 9.39 2.33
CA ARG A 50 -2.87 10.77 2.40
C ARG A 50 -2.14 11.73 1.47
N ARG A 51 -0.81 11.62 1.39
CA ARG A 51 0.02 12.62 0.68
C ARG A 51 0.36 12.25 -0.77
N THR A 52 0.34 10.96 -1.11
CA THR A 52 0.85 10.47 -2.40
C THR A 52 -0.13 9.48 -3.05
N CYS A 53 -0.51 8.43 -2.33
CA CYS A 53 -1.35 7.35 -2.87
C CYS A 53 -2.85 7.60 -2.59
N GLY A 54 -3.34 8.75 -3.08
CA GLY A 54 -4.74 9.17 -2.97
C GLY A 54 -5.71 8.19 -3.63
N ALA A 55 -6.97 8.18 -3.17
CA ALA A 55 -7.97 7.22 -3.66
C ALA A 55 -8.29 7.36 -5.15
N ARG A 56 -8.47 8.61 -5.62
CA ARG A 56 -8.90 8.92 -7.01
C ARG A 56 -7.74 9.24 -7.94
N SER A 57 -6.80 10.08 -7.51
CA SER A 57 -5.66 10.54 -8.31
C SER A 57 -4.37 10.41 -7.49
N PRO A 58 -3.76 9.21 -7.46
CA PRO A 58 -2.47 9.01 -6.81
C PRO A 58 -1.35 9.62 -7.67
N ASP A 59 -0.36 10.24 -7.03
CA ASP A 59 0.82 10.79 -7.70
C ASP A 59 1.88 9.69 -7.93
N CYS A 60 1.53 8.73 -8.78
CA CYS A 60 2.42 7.62 -9.14
C CYS A 60 3.74 8.08 -9.80
N PRO A 61 3.79 9.12 -10.66
CA PRO A 61 5.05 9.61 -11.22
C PRO A 61 6.06 10.05 -10.15
N ALA A 62 5.63 10.76 -9.10
CA ALA A 62 6.52 11.23 -8.03
C ALA A 62 6.66 10.24 -6.86
N CYS A 63 5.92 9.12 -6.87
CA CYS A 63 5.92 8.17 -5.76
C CYS A 63 7.29 7.48 -5.59
N PRO A 64 7.89 7.48 -4.39
CA PRO A 64 9.19 6.83 -4.15
C PRO A 64 9.11 5.31 -4.29
N LEU A 65 7.94 4.72 -4.09
CA LEU A 65 7.70 3.28 -4.19
C LEU A 65 7.37 2.83 -5.63
N ARG A 66 7.32 3.75 -6.62
CA ARG A 66 6.85 3.45 -7.98
C ARG A 66 7.54 2.26 -8.66
N ARG A 67 8.85 2.08 -8.39
CA ARG A 67 9.64 1.02 -9.02
C ARG A 67 9.27 -0.38 -8.53
N MET A 68 8.77 -0.50 -7.31
CA MET A 68 8.36 -1.76 -6.68
C MET A 68 6.83 -1.92 -6.61
N CYS A 69 6.07 -0.86 -6.90
CA CYS A 69 4.61 -0.85 -6.78
C CYS A 69 3.94 -1.36 -8.07
N PRO A 70 3.26 -2.52 -8.07
CA PRO A 70 2.63 -3.06 -9.26
C PRO A 70 1.56 -2.12 -9.83
N TYR A 71 0.72 -1.54 -8.98
CA TYR A 71 -0.28 -0.54 -9.38
C TYR A 71 0.35 0.70 -10.02
N GLY A 72 1.44 1.20 -9.43
CA GLY A 72 2.14 2.39 -9.94
C GLY A 72 2.78 2.13 -11.30
N ARG A 73 3.37 0.95 -11.49
CA ARG A 73 3.94 0.55 -12.79
C ARG A 73 2.88 0.44 -13.87
N GLU A 74 1.74 -0.17 -13.56
CA GLU A 74 0.59 -0.28 -14.48
C GLU A 74 0.04 1.12 -14.84
N ALA A 75 -0.22 1.97 -13.83
CA ALA A 75 -0.73 3.32 -14.03
C ALA A 75 0.17 4.21 -14.88
N LEU A 76 1.48 3.92 -14.91
CA LEU A 76 2.48 4.64 -15.72
C LEU A 76 2.78 3.97 -17.06
N GLY A 77 2.15 2.83 -17.39
CA GLY A 77 2.45 2.08 -18.62
C GLY A 77 3.85 1.44 -18.62
N LEU A 78 4.40 1.16 -17.44
CA LEU A 78 5.74 0.57 -17.22
C LEU A 78 5.70 -0.93 -16.88
N ALA A 79 4.55 -1.57 -17.03
CA ALA A 79 4.45 -3.02 -16.86
C ALA A 79 5.27 -3.69 -17.98
N ASP A 80 6.14 -4.63 -17.60
CA ASP A 80 6.93 -5.39 -18.56
C ASP A 80 5.96 -6.13 -19.51
N ARG A 81 6.11 -5.91 -20.81
CA ARG A 81 5.45 -6.70 -21.85
C ARG A 81 6.00 -8.12 -21.86
#